data_AF-A0A916MSC9-F1
#
_entry.id   AF-A0A916MSC9-F1
#
_cell.length_a   1.000
_cell.length_b   1.000
_cell.length_c   1.000
_cell.angle_alpha   90.00
_cell.angle_beta   90.00
_cell.angle_gamma   90.00
#
_symmetry.space_group_name_H-M   'P 1'
#
loop_
_entity.id
_entity.type
_entity.pdbx_description
1 polymer ?
#
loop_
_entity_poly.entity_id
_entity_poly.type
_entity_poly.pdbx_seq_one_letter_code
_entity_poly.pdbx_strand_id
1 'polypeptide(L)'
;MSPSKPRLVLIEQHNIGRDTFYTTPLFWDCECEEGYIRACLEEDCPVCGVTQEESPDARVDEVLYRSSELNGKLIAALEMICDRVCPDLVSIPF
;
A
#
# COMPACT_ATOMS: atom_id res chain seq x y z
N MET A 1 21.45 26.35 -7.43
CA MET A 1 20.97 24.98 -7.72
C MET A 1 19.90 24.67 -6.70
N SER A 2 18.63 24.65 -7.10
CA SER A 2 17.55 24.25 -6.19
C SER A 2 17.64 22.73 -5.97
N PRO A 3 17.52 22.21 -4.73
CA PRO A 3 17.43 20.78 -4.53
C PRO A 3 16.19 20.29 -5.27
N SER A 4 16.39 19.40 -6.24
CA SER A 4 15.31 18.66 -6.90
C SER A 4 14.48 18.00 -5.80
N LYS A 5 13.19 18.34 -5.73
CA LYS A 5 12.26 17.71 -4.79
C LYS A 5 12.40 16.19 -4.90
N PRO A 6 12.54 15.46 -3.78
CA PRO A 6 12.56 14.01 -3.83
C PRO A 6 11.26 13.55 -4.49
N ARG A 7 11.39 12.71 -5.51
CA ARG A 7 10.25 12.12 -6.20
C ARG A 7 9.74 11.01 -5.29
N LEU A 8 8.67 11.29 -4.55
CA LEU A 8 8.00 10.30 -3.71
C LEU A 8 7.53 9.15 -4.61
N VAL A 9 8.05 7.95 -4.37
CA VAL A 9 7.60 6.73 -5.00
C VAL A 9 6.44 6.22 -4.15
N LEU A 10 5.24 6.15 -4.74
CA LEU A 10 4.02 5.75 -4.03
C LEU A 10 3.54 4.34 -4.42
N ILE A 11 4.15 3.76 -5.45
CA ILE A 11 3.96 2.37 -5.84
C ILE A 11 5.33 1.84 -6.27
N GLU A 12 5.76 0.73 -5.66
CA GLU A 12 6.97 0.00 -6.01
C GLU A 12 6.61 -1.32 -6.67
N GLN A 13 7.28 -1.66 -7.77
CA GLN A 13 7.11 -2.95 -8.44
C GLN A 13 8.18 -3.93 -7.96
N HIS A 14 7.74 -5.12 -7.57
CA HIS A 14 8.58 -6.23 -7.15
C HIS A 14 8.42 -7.40 -8.11
N ASN A 15 9.52 -8.12 -8.38
CA ASN A 15 9.51 -9.28 -9.26
C ASN A 15 10.05 -10.50 -8.51
N ILE A 16 9.26 -11.57 -8.42
CA ILE A 16 9.66 -12.87 -7.84
C ILE A 16 9.56 -13.92 -8.94
N GLY A 17 10.70 -14.26 -9.53
CA GLY A 17 10.75 -15.21 -10.65
C GLY A 17 10.01 -14.66 -11.87
N ARG A 18 8.82 -15.22 -12.16
CA ARG A 18 7.95 -14.78 -13.25
C ARG A 18 6.76 -13.95 -12.78
N ASP A 19 6.59 -13.82 -11.47
CA ASP A 19 5.47 -13.11 -10.87
C ASP A 19 5.88 -11.67 -10.54
N THR A 20 4.94 -10.75 -10.73
CA THR A 20 5.10 -9.33 -10.43
C THR A 20 4.02 -8.92 -9.43
N PHE A 21 4.39 -8.18 -8.40
CA PHE A 21 3.45 -7.57 -7.46
C PHE A 21 3.88 -6.14 -7.12
N TYR A 22 2.99 -5.38 -6.50
CA TYR A 22 3.19 -3.97 -6.22
C TYR A 22 2.95 -3.69 -4.74
N THR A 23 3.78 -2.86 -4.13
CA THR A 23 3.59 -2.36 -2.74
C THR A 23 3.40 -0.85 -2.73
N THR A 24 2.84 -0.32 -1.66
CA THR A 24 2.64 1.11 -1.48
C THR A 24 2.95 1.54 -0.04
N PRO A 25 3.68 2.65 0.18
CA PRO A 25 3.94 3.18 1.52
C PRO A 25 2.71 3.90 2.11
N LEU A 26 1.58 3.93 1.41
CA LEU A 26 0.32 4.46 1.95
C LEU A 26 -0.32 3.53 2.98
N PHE A 27 0.08 2.26 2.98
CA PHE A 27 -0.41 1.22 3.86
C PHE A 27 0.73 0.27 4.24
N TRP A 28 0.62 -0.40 5.38
CA TRP A 28 1.63 -1.33 5.88
C TRP A 28 0.99 -2.61 6.42
N ASP A 29 1.72 -3.72 6.33
CA ASP A 29 1.29 -5.04 6.81
C ASP A 29 1.64 -5.21 8.28
N CYS A 30 0.60 -5.30 9.10
CA CYS A 30 0.64 -5.60 10.51
C CYS A 30 0.68 -7.11 10.76
N GLU A 31 1.20 -7.52 11.92
CA GLU A 31 1.26 -8.93 12.33
C GLU A 31 -0.06 -9.48 12.94
N CYS A 32 -1.15 -8.72 12.88
CA CYS A 32 -2.45 -9.21 13.38
C CYS A 32 -3.03 -10.26 12.43
N GLU A 33 -3.82 -11.19 12.94
CA GLU A 33 -4.53 -12.16 12.08
C GLU A 33 -5.69 -11.51 11.30
N GLU A 34 -6.39 -10.57 11.94
CA GLU A 34 -7.48 -9.79 11.36
C GLU A 34 -7.11 -8.30 11.29
N GLY A 35 -7.64 -7.58 10.30
CA GLY A 35 -7.34 -6.14 10.15
C GLY A 35 -5.84 -5.85 9.99
N TYR A 36 -5.14 -6.75 9.31
CA TYR A 36 -3.68 -6.72 9.19
C TYR A 36 -3.14 -5.64 8.23
N ILE A 37 -3.99 -4.90 7.53
CA ILE A 37 -3.56 -3.76 6.72
C ILE A 37 -3.87 -2.48 7.49
N ARG A 38 -2.85 -1.64 7.69
CA ARG A 38 -2.93 -0.37 8.42
C ARG A 38 -2.58 0.80 7.52
N ALA A 39 -3.17 1.96 7.77
CA ALA A 39 -2.84 3.18 7.05
C ALA A 39 -1.49 3.74 7.52
N CYS A 40 -0.75 4.42 6.64
CA CYS A 40 0.48 5.14 7.01
C CYS A 40 0.27 6.34 7.97
N LEU A 41 -0.98 6.61 8.35
CA LEU A 41 -1.32 7.58 9.39
C LEU A 41 -1.29 6.94 10.80
N GLU A 42 -1.20 5.61 10.88
CA GLU A 42 -1.06 4.82 12.10
C GLU A 42 0.42 4.46 12.26
N GLU A 43 1.10 5.04 13.27
CA GLU A 43 2.52 4.79 13.55
C GLU A 43 2.77 3.39 14.13
N ASP A 44 1.85 2.92 14.97
CA ASP A 44 1.87 1.61 15.62
C ASP A 44 0.48 0.95 15.61
N CYS A 45 0.45 -0.38 15.65
CA CYS A 45 -0.79 -1.12 15.79
C CYS A 45 -1.23 -1.13 17.26
N PRO A 46 -2.44 -0.66 17.60
CA PRO A 46 -2.92 -0.64 18.98
C PRO A 46 -3.22 -2.04 19.56
N VAL A 47 -3.16 -3.09 18.73
CA VAL A 47 -3.46 -4.47 19.11
C VAL A 47 -2.19 -5.26 19.41
N CYS A 48 -1.23 -5.30 18.48
CA CYS A 48 0.00 -6.06 18.65
C CYS A 48 1.23 -5.20 18.99
N GLY A 49 1.15 -3.88 18.85
CA GLY A 49 2.22 -2.94 19.17
C GLY A 49 3.35 -2.86 18.14
N VAL A 50 3.27 -3.60 17.02
CA VAL A 50 4.27 -3.48 15.94
C VAL A 50 4.16 -2.10 15.29
N THR A 51 5.30 -1.54 14.90
CA THR A 51 5.37 -0.21 14.28
C THR A 51 5.39 -0.31 12.75
N GLN A 52 4.97 0.76 12.08
CA GLN A 52 5.09 0.87 10.62
C GLN A 52 6.54 0.66 10.15
N GLU A 53 7.54 1.15 10.89
CA GLU A 53 8.95 1.05 10.51
C GLU A 53 9.48 -0.40 10.59
N GLU A 54 8.88 -1.24 11.43
CA GLU A 54 9.23 -2.65 11.60
C GLU A 54 8.49 -3.57 10.63
N SER A 55 7.49 -3.03 9.93
CA SER A 55 6.58 -3.74 9.05
C SER A 55 6.83 -3.41 7.57
N PRO A 56 6.53 -4.34 6.66
CA PRO A 56 6.64 -4.06 5.23
C PRO A 56 5.47 -3.19 4.73
N ASP A 57 5.73 -2.44 3.65
CA ASP A 57 4.68 -1.79 2.88
C ASP A 57 3.68 -2.81 2.35
N ALA A 58 2.38 -2.50 2.48
CA ALA A 58 1.33 -3.42 2.10
C ALA A 58 1.24 -3.58 0.58
N ARG A 59 0.78 -4.75 0.15
CA ARG A 59 0.55 -5.03 -1.27
C ARG A 59 -0.67 -4.29 -1.80
N VAL A 60 -0.54 -3.71 -2.98
CA VAL A 60 -1.57 -2.86 -3.60
C VAL A 60 -2.85 -3.65 -3.88
N ASP A 61 -2.75 -4.89 -4.34
CA ASP A 61 -3.90 -5.76 -4.61
C ASP A 61 -4.69 -6.10 -3.34
N GLU A 62 -3.99 -6.40 -2.24
CA GLU A 62 -4.64 -6.66 -0.94
C GLU A 62 -5.32 -5.42 -0.37
N VAL A 63 -4.68 -4.25 -0.51
CA VAL A 63 -5.25 -2.95 -0.11
C VAL A 63 -6.54 -2.66 -0.89
N LEU A 64 -6.53 -2.87 -2.21
CA LEU A 64 -7.71 -2.63 -3.05
C LEU A 64 -8.84 -3.61 -2.72
N TYR A 65 -8.52 -4.89 -2.52
CA TYR A 65 -9.48 -5.92 -2.12
C TYR A 65 -10.18 -5.58 -0.80
N ARG A 66 -9.46 -4.98 0.16
CA ARG A 66 -10.00 -4.58 1.48
C ARG A 66 -10.38 -3.11 1.58
N SER A 67 -10.51 -2.41 0.46
CA SER A 67 -10.72 -0.96 0.39
C SER A 67 -11.89 -0.45 1.25
N SER A 68 -12.96 -1.23 1.39
CA SER A 68 -14.13 -0.88 2.22
C SER A 68 -13.85 -0.78 3.72
N GLU A 69 -12.75 -1.40 4.18
CA GLU A 69 -12.35 -1.46 5.60
C GLU A 69 -11.27 -0.41 5.93
N LEU A 70 -10.74 0.28 4.90
CA LEU A 70 -9.55 1.12 5.01
C LEU A 70 -9.86 2.61 4.85
N ASN A 71 -8.84 3.45 5.04
CA ASN A 71 -8.97 4.90 4.90
C ASN A 71 -9.31 5.29 3.44
N GLY A 72 -10.57 5.63 3.19
CA GLY A 72 -11.08 5.93 1.85
C GLY A 72 -10.34 7.06 1.11
N LYS A 73 -9.72 8.02 1.81
CA LYS A 73 -8.93 9.08 1.14
C LYS A 73 -7.62 8.54 0.59
N LEU A 74 -6.97 7.63 1.32
CA LEU A 74 -5.74 6.97 0.87
C LEU A 74 -6.04 5.96 -0.23
N ILE A 75 -7.16 5.24 -0.14
CA ILE A 75 -7.65 4.37 -1.23
C ILE A 75 -7.86 5.16 -2.52
N ALA A 76 -8.61 6.26 -2.47
CA ALA A 76 -8.84 7.07 -3.66
C ALA A 76 -7.53 7.61 -4.27
N ALA A 77 -6.56 7.98 -3.42
CA ALA A 77 -5.24 8.40 -3.88
C ALA A 77 -4.48 7.24 -4.55
N LEU A 78 -4.55 6.03 -3.98
CA LEU A 78 -3.92 4.84 -4.53
C LEU A 78 -4.53 4.46 -5.89
N GLU A 79 -5.86 4.41 -6.00
CA GLU A 79 -6.58 4.11 -7.25
C GLU A 79 -6.16 5.04 -8.40
N MET A 80 -6.08 6.35 -8.12
CA MET A 80 -5.62 7.35 -9.11
C MET A 80 -4.19 7.12 -9.61
N ILE A 81 -3.33 6.49 -8.80
CA ILE A 81 -1.94 6.19 -9.15
C ILE A 81 -1.88 4.83 -9.87
N CYS A 82 -2.64 3.83 -9.41
CA CYS A 82 -2.72 2.49 -9.99
C CYS A 82 -3.08 2.52 -11.47
N ASP A 83 -4.05 3.36 -11.86
CA ASP A 83 -4.44 3.57 -13.27
C ASP A 83 -3.25 3.89 -14.20
N ARG A 84 -2.18 4.45 -13.65
CA ARG A 84 -0.99 4.88 -14.40
C ARG A 84 0.18 3.89 -14.31
N VAL A 85 0.24 3.10 -13.24
CA VAL A 85 1.41 2.28 -12.89
C VAL A 85 1.16 0.79 -13.10
N CYS A 86 -0.07 0.34 -12.85
CA CYS A 86 -0.47 -1.06 -12.89
C CYS A 86 -1.94 -1.19 -13.35
N PRO A 87 -2.26 -0.84 -14.61
CA PRO A 87 -3.64 -0.83 -15.10
C PRO A 87 -4.32 -2.21 -15.06
N ASP A 88 -3.52 -3.28 -15.09
CA ASP A 88 -4.01 -4.66 -15.03
C ASP A 88 -4.63 -5.01 -13.66
N LEU A 89 -4.22 -4.34 -12.57
CA LEU A 89 -4.79 -4.53 -11.23
C LEU A 89 -6.17 -3.87 -11.08
N VAL A 90 -6.44 -2.80 -11.83
CA VAL A 90 -7.73 -2.08 -11.80
C VAL A 90 -8.79 -2.77 -12.67
N SER A 91 -8.36 -3.66 -13.56
CA SER A 91 -9.22 -4.33 -14.54
C SER A 91 -9.87 -5.62 -14.01
N ILE A 92 -9.58 -6.03 -12.77
CA ILE A 92 -10.17 -7.22 -12.14
C ILE A 92 -11.41 -6.78 -11.35
N PRO A 93 -12.61 -7.26 -11.68
CA PRO A 93 -13.79 -7.00 -10.85
C PRO A 93 -13.62 -7.75 -9.53
N PHE A 94 -13.54 -7.01 -8.43
CA PHE A 94 -13.58 -7.52 -7.05
C PHE A 94 -15.03 -7.60 -6.56
#